data_AF-A0A929ZUI2-F1
#
_entry.id   AF-A0A929ZUI2-F1
#
_cell.length_a   1.000
_cell.length_b   1.000
_cell.length_c   1.000
_cell.angle_alpha   90.00
_cell.angle_beta   90.00
_cell.angle_gamma   90.00
#
_symmetry.space_group_name_H-M   'P 1'
#
loop_
_entity.id
_entity.type
_entity.pdbx_description
1 polymer ?
#
loop_
_entity_poly.entity_id
_entity_poly.type
_entity_poly.pdbx_seq_one_letter_code
_entity_poly.pdbx_strand_id
1 'polypeptide(L)'
;MKIALVGYGKMGQIIDKTAQDRGHQVVARLNESPTLENLNNPDVVIEFSSPESAFGNIKFCLENGIPVVCGTTGWLEKKPEIERICIENESAFLYGSNFS
;
A
#
# COMPACT_ATOMS: atom_id res chain seq x y z
N MET A 1 12.56 3.03 7.98
CA MET A 1 11.31 3.66 7.55
C MET A 1 10.14 3.06 8.32
N LYS A 2 9.07 3.82 8.49
CA LYS A 2 7.77 3.38 8.97
C LYS A 2 6.96 2.82 7.80
N ILE A 3 6.52 1.58 7.91
CA ILE A 3 5.77 0.86 6.87
C ILE A 3 4.39 0.51 7.43
N ALA A 4 3.34 0.82 6.68
CA ALA A 4 2.01 0.30 6.92
C ALA A 4 1.70 -0.81 5.91
N LEU A 5 1.13 -1.91 6.39
CA LEU A 5 0.72 -3.03 5.55
C LEU A 5 -0.79 -3.03 5.41
N VAL A 6 -1.29 -2.91 4.18
CA VAL A 6 -2.72 -3.02 3.86
C VAL A 6 -2.94 -4.35 3.14
N GLY A 7 -3.69 -5.25 3.76
CA GLY A 7 -3.77 -6.65 3.37
C GLY A 7 -2.78 -7.52 4.15
N TYR A 8 -3.05 -7.73 5.44
CA TYR A 8 -2.20 -8.52 6.34
C TYR A 8 -2.45 -10.04 6.25
N GLY A 9 -2.54 -10.55 5.02
CA GLY A 9 -2.58 -11.98 4.71
C GLY A 9 -1.18 -12.62 4.70
N LYS A 10 -1.04 -13.76 4.01
CA LYS A 10 0.23 -14.50 3.91
C LYS A 10 1.39 -13.64 3.42
N MET A 11 1.17 -12.84 2.37
CA MET A 11 2.21 -11.97 1.83
C MET A 11 2.55 -10.82 2.78
N GLY A 12 1.53 -10.19 3.39
CA GLY A 12 1.73 -9.16 4.41
C GLY A 12 2.59 -9.64 5.59
N GLN A 13 2.38 -10.87 6.07
CA GLN A 13 3.19 -11.46 7.15
C GLN A 13 4.66 -11.70 6.75
N ILE A 14 4.90 -12.14 5.51
CA ILE A 14 6.27 -12.33 4.98
C ILE A 14 6.98 -10.98 4.87
N ILE A 15 6.29 -9.97 4.35
CA ILE A 15 6.80 -8.60 4.22
C ILE A 15 7.09 -8.01 5.60
N ASP A 16 6.18 -8.19 6.56
CA ASP A 16 6.36 -7.69 7.93
C ASP A 16 7.64 -8.22 8.56
N LYS A 17 7.82 -9.55 8.55
CA LYS A 17 9.04 -10.17 9.07
C LYS A 17 10.28 -9.64 8.36
N THR A 18 10.26 -9.62 7.03
CA THR A 18 11.40 -9.16 6.22
C THR A 18 11.74 -7.69 6.46
N ALA A 19 10.72 -6.84 6.63
CA ALA A 19 10.88 -5.42 6.91
C ALA A 19 11.52 -5.21 8.28
N GLN A 20 11.05 -5.91 9.31
CA GLN A 20 11.64 -5.87 10.64
C GLN A 20 13.07 -6.40 10.68
N ASP A 21 13.34 -7.52 10.00
CA ASP A 21 14.69 -8.11 9.89
C ASP A 21 15.68 -7.14 9.20
N ARG A 22 15.18 -6.25 8.34
CA ARG A 22 15.96 -5.19 7.67
C ARG A 22 16.00 -3.86 8.45
N GLY A 23 15.47 -3.81 9.67
CA GLY A 23 15.49 -2.62 10.53
C GLY A 23 14.44 -1.55 10.18
N HIS A 24 13.38 -1.92 9.45
CA HIS A 24 12.22 -1.06 9.27
C HIS A 24 11.18 -1.28 10.36
N GLN A 25 10.33 -0.28 10.61
CA GLN A 25 9.28 -0.33 11.62
C GLN A 25 7.93 -0.56 10.94
N VAL A 26 7.25 -1.67 11.25
CA VAL A 26 5.88 -1.91 10.78
C VAL A 26 4.90 -1.28 11.77
N VAL A 27 4.35 -0.12 11.38
CA VAL A 27 3.50 0.73 12.23
C VAL A 27 2.01 0.39 12.13
N ALA A 28 1.58 -0.31 11.08
CA ALA A 28 0.21 -0.77 10.91
C ALA A 28 0.15 -2.11 10.16
N ARG A 29 -0.83 -2.95 10.52
CA ARG A 29 -1.11 -4.26 9.94
C ARG A 29 -2.62 -4.38 9.75
N LEU A 30 -3.11 -4.03 8.58
CA LEU A 30 -4.54 -3.82 8.34
C LEU A 30 -5.10 -4.96 7.49
N ASN A 31 -6.26 -5.48 7.89
CA ASN A 31 -7.12 -6.33 7.06
C ASN A 31 -8.38 -5.59 6.61
N GLU A 32 -8.54 -4.33 7.01
CA GLU A 32 -9.57 -3.41 6.55
C GLU A 32 -9.00 -2.29 5.68
N SER A 33 -9.88 -1.45 5.14
CA SER A 33 -9.49 -0.25 4.40
C SER A 33 -8.68 0.72 5.26
N PRO A 34 -7.69 1.41 4.68
CA PRO A 34 -6.89 2.38 5.39
C PRO A 34 -7.69 3.64 5.76
N THR A 35 -7.36 4.20 6.91
CA THR A 35 -7.76 5.53 7.38
C THR A 35 -6.51 6.25 7.92
N LEU A 36 -6.54 7.57 8.04
CA LEU A 36 -5.40 8.32 8.59
C LEU A 36 -5.04 7.87 10.02
N GLU A 37 -6.05 7.46 10.79
CA GLU A 37 -5.88 6.98 12.15
C GLU A 37 -5.23 5.58 12.18
N ASN A 38 -5.76 4.61 11.42
CA ASN A 38 -5.28 3.23 11.49
C ASN A 38 -3.93 3.02 10.77
N LEU A 39 -3.54 3.93 9.86
CA LEU A 39 -2.26 3.88 9.16
C LEU A 39 -1.06 4.24 10.06
N ASN A 40 -1.30 4.93 11.18
CA ASN A 40 -0.26 5.32 12.14
C ASN A 40 0.91 6.12 11.53
N ASN A 41 0.60 7.07 10.63
CA ASN A 41 1.55 7.99 9.98
C ASN A 41 2.80 7.29 9.38
N PRO A 42 2.63 6.44 8.35
CA PRO A 42 3.71 5.68 7.74
C PRO A 42 4.47 6.52 6.70
N ASP A 43 5.73 6.15 6.42
CA ASP A 43 6.49 6.71 5.30
C ASP A 43 6.02 6.12 3.96
N VAL A 44 5.52 4.88 3.99
CA VAL A 44 5.03 4.14 2.81
C VAL A 44 3.99 3.09 3.21
N VAL A 45 3.00 2.88 2.34
CA VAL A 45 2.04 1.78 2.41
C VAL A 45 2.44 0.69 1.43
N ILE A 46 2.48 -0.56 1.90
CA ILE A 46 2.60 -1.74 1.04
C ILE A 46 1.25 -2.45 0.98
N GLU A 47 0.72 -2.57 -0.24
CA GLU A 47 -0.65 -2.97 -0.54
C GLU A 47 -0.68 -4.36 -1.20
N PHE A 48 -1.21 -5.34 -0.46
CA PHE A 48 -1.43 -6.74 -0.84
C PHE A 48 -2.77 -7.26 -0.31
N SER A 49 -3.86 -6.52 -0.57
CA SER A 49 -5.22 -6.87 -0.18
C SER A 49 -5.94 -7.70 -1.26
N SER A 50 -7.22 -7.43 -1.52
CA SER A 50 -8.00 -8.09 -2.58
C SER A 50 -8.14 -7.18 -3.81
N PRO A 51 -8.38 -7.74 -5.02
CA PRO A 51 -8.59 -6.96 -6.23
C PRO A 51 -9.68 -5.88 -6.08
N GLU A 52 -10.75 -6.20 -5.36
CA GLU A 52 -11.90 -5.32 -5.17
C GLU A 52 -11.57 -4.12 -4.26
N SER A 53 -10.70 -4.31 -3.27
CA SER A 53 -10.30 -3.28 -2.32
C SER A 53 -9.10 -2.44 -2.77
N ALA A 54 -8.20 -3.02 -3.58
CA ALA A 54 -6.92 -2.41 -3.95
C ALA A 54 -7.07 -0.99 -4.49
N PHE A 55 -7.95 -0.78 -5.47
CA PHE A 55 -8.16 0.55 -6.06
C PHE A 55 -8.55 1.61 -5.01
N GLY A 56 -9.51 1.30 -4.13
CA GLY A 56 -9.96 2.23 -3.10
C GLY A 56 -8.88 2.53 -2.07
N ASN A 57 -8.14 1.50 -1.66
CA ASN A 57 -7.02 1.62 -0.71
C ASN A 57 -5.90 2.50 -1.28
N ILE A 58 -5.48 2.23 -2.52
CA ILE A 58 -4.41 2.98 -3.20
C ILE A 58 -4.82 4.44 -3.38
N LYS A 59 -6.04 4.67 -3.91
CA LYS A 59 -6.59 6.01 -4.11
C LYS A 59 -6.56 6.81 -2.81
N PHE A 60 -7.09 6.25 -1.72
CA PHE A 60 -7.13 6.92 -0.42
C PHE A 60 -5.73 7.34 0.05
N CYS A 61 -4.74 6.45 -0.05
CA CYS A 61 -3.38 6.75 0.37
C CYS A 61 -2.76 7.89 -0.46
N LEU A 62 -2.89 7.82 -1.79
CA LEU A 62 -2.31 8.83 -2.69
C LEU A 62 -2.97 10.20 -2.53
N GLU A 63 -4.30 10.28 -2.37
CA GLU A 63 -5.03 11.53 -2.10
C GLU A 63 -4.63 12.17 -0.76
N ASN A 64 -4.05 11.40 0.16
CA ASN A 64 -3.50 11.89 1.42
C ASN A 64 -1.96 12.04 1.40
N GLY A 65 -1.35 12.00 0.21
CA GLY A 65 0.09 12.18 0.03
C GLY A 65 0.95 11.02 0.54
N ILE A 66 0.35 9.86 0.81
CA ILE A 66 1.05 8.68 1.35
C ILE A 66 1.52 7.79 0.19
N PRO A 67 2.83 7.58 0.00
CA PRO A 67 3.35 6.72 -1.05
C PRO A 67 2.85 5.27 -0.96
N VAL A 68 2.61 4.64 -2.11
CA VAL A 68 2.08 3.27 -2.17
C VAL A 68 2.93 2.37 -3.07
N VAL A 69 3.28 1.19 -2.54
CA VAL A 69 3.79 0.05 -3.32
C VAL A 69 2.71 -1.02 -3.36
N CYS A 70 2.18 -1.34 -4.54
CA CYS A 70 1.09 -2.29 -4.73
C CYS A 70 1.57 -3.55 -5.45
N GLY A 71 1.28 -4.72 -4.85
CA GLY A 71 1.42 -6.02 -5.49
C GLY A 71 0.10 -6.76 -5.70
N THR A 72 -1.04 -6.20 -5.28
CA THR A 72 -2.36 -6.78 -5.56
C THR A 72 -2.64 -6.76 -7.06
N THR A 73 -3.14 -7.86 -7.61
CA THR A 73 -3.53 -7.98 -9.02
C THR A 73 -5.04 -7.80 -9.20
N GLY A 74 -5.52 -7.77 -10.46
CA GLY A 74 -6.97 -7.82 -10.75
C GLY A 74 -7.74 -6.49 -10.70
N TRP A 75 -7.06 -5.36 -10.49
CA TRP A 75 -7.66 -4.01 -10.48
C TRP A 75 -7.13 -3.08 -11.58
N LEU A 76 -6.25 -3.61 -12.45
CA LEU A 76 -5.43 -2.85 -13.40
C LEU A 76 -6.20 -1.99 -14.42
N GLU A 77 -7.47 -2.31 -14.70
CA GLU A 77 -8.32 -1.47 -15.56
C GLU A 77 -8.45 -0.03 -15.03
N LYS A 78 -8.27 0.16 -13.70
CA LYS A 78 -8.30 1.47 -13.03
C LYS A 78 -6.93 2.09 -12.80
N LYS A 79 -5.84 1.45 -13.24
CA LYS A 79 -4.46 1.96 -13.07
C LYS A 79 -4.24 3.36 -13.65
N PRO A 80 -4.76 3.72 -14.84
CA PRO A 80 -4.60 5.08 -15.36
C PRO A 80 -5.17 6.17 -14.45
N GLU A 81 -6.25 5.88 -13.72
CA GLU A 81 -6.83 6.81 -12.75
C GLU A 81 -5.90 7.00 -11.55
N ILE A 82 -5.33 5.92 -11.03
CA ILE A 82 -4.35 5.95 -9.93
C ILE A 82 -3.08 6.73 -10.33
N GLU A 83 -2.58 6.54 -11.55
CA GLU A 83 -1.41 7.28 -12.05
C GLU A 83 -1.68 8.78 -12.10
N ARG A 84 -2.88 9.18 -12.57
CA ARG A 84 -3.30 10.60 -12.55
C ARG A 84 -3.36 11.15 -11.14
N ILE A 85 -4.02 10.44 -10.22
CA ILE A 85 -4.14 10.84 -8.81
C ILE A 85 -2.75 10.98 -8.17
N CYS A 86 -1.83 10.06 -8.45
CA CYS A 86 -0.46 10.11 -7.94
C CYS A 86 0.26 11.40 -8.35
N ILE A 87 0.14 11.79 -9.62
CA ILE A 87 0.77 13.00 -10.16
C ILE A 87 0.11 14.26 -9.58
N GLU A 88 -1.22 14.31 -9.53
CA GLU A 88 -1.99 15.44 -9.01
C GLU A 88 -1.70 15.73 -7.53
N ASN A 89 -1.41 14.69 -6.74
CA ASN A 89 -1.13 14.80 -5.30
C ASN A 89 0.37 14.79 -4.97
N GLU A 90 1.26 14.92 -5.97
CA GLU A 90 2.72 14.91 -5.81
C GLU A 90 3.23 13.72 -4.95
N SER A 91 2.58 12.56 -5.10
CA SER A 91 2.90 11.35 -4.35
C SER A 91 3.74 10.38 -5.19
N ALA A 92 4.00 9.19 -4.65
CA ALA A 92 4.74 8.14 -5.34
C ALA A 92 3.94 6.83 -5.36
N PHE A 93 3.85 6.23 -6.54
CA PHE A 93 3.16 4.97 -6.75
C PHE A 93 4.05 3.99 -7.51
N LEU A 94 4.21 2.78 -6.97
CA LEU A 94 4.87 1.67 -7.64
C LEU A 94 3.95 0.46 -7.69
N TYR A 95 3.78 -0.11 -8.88
CA TYR A 95 3.04 -1.34 -9.08
C TYR A 95 3.95 -2.42 -9.67
N GLY A 96 3.83 -3.64 -9.14
CA GLY A 96 4.44 -4.83 -9.73
C GLY A 96 3.46 -6.00 -9.69
N SER A 97 3.20 -6.62 -10.84
CA SER A 97 2.45 -7.89 -10.90
C SER A 97 3.26 -9.07 -10.36
N ASN A 98 4.57 -8.89 -10.21
CA ASN A 98 5.51 -9.82 -9.61
C ASN A 98 6.68 -9.06 -8.97
N PHE A 99 7.03 -9.39 -7.73
CA PHE A 99 8.18 -8.88 -6.99
C PHE A 99 9.10 -10.06 -6.66
N SER A 100 10.00 -10.40 -7.59
CA SER A 100 10.95 -11.51 -7.51
C SER A 100 12.38 -11.03 -7.31
#